data_AF-A0A345CUB4-F1
#
_entry.id   AF-A0A345CUB4-F1
#
_cell.length_a   1.000
_cell.length_b   1.000
_cell.length_c   1.000
_cell.angle_alpha   90.00
_cell.angle_beta   90.00
_cell.angle_gamma   90.00
#
_symmetry.space_group_name_H-M   'P 1'
#
loop_
_entity.id
_entity.type
_entity.pdbx_description
1 polymer ?
#
loop_
_entity_poly.entity_id
_entity_poly.type
_entity_poly.pdbx_seq_one_letter_code
_entity_poly.pdbx_strand_id
1 'polypeptide(L)'
;MKHTENTQTVNMAEYRSCITLLNVYQDALYGCCNNVERQSRCTRALNQLSNAKWLHCHRANSADVQRFESACRCLLQSINRVSPEGQLICAA
;
A
#
# COMPACT_ATOMS: atom_id res chain seq x y z
N MET A 1 2.01 -27.09 -1.91
CA MET A 1 2.96 -26.07 -2.40
C MET A 1 3.60 -25.42 -1.19
N LYS A 2 4.94 -25.43 -1.10
CA LYS A 2 5.65 -24.75 -0.01
C LYS A 2 5.69 -23.26 -0.37
N HIS A 3 4.94 -22.42 0.35
CA HIS A 3 5.15 -20.98 0.32
C HIS A 3 6.47 -20.71 1.04
N THR A 4 7.58 -20.64 0.30
CA THR A 4 8.77 -19.96 0.81
C THR A 4 8.41 -18.50 0.96
N GLU A 5 8.26 -18.07 2.21
CA GLU A 5 8.14 -16.67 2.62
C GLU A 5 9.44 -15.95 2.20
N ASN A 6 9.46 -15.44 0.97
CA ASN A 6 10.59 -14.68 0.44
C ASN A 6 10.55 -13.27 1.04
N THR A 7 11.02 -13.14 2.28
CA THR A 7 11.28 -11.83 2.90
C THR A 7 12.38 -11.12 2.13
N GLN A 8 12.05 -10.01 1.49
CA GLN A 8 13.00 -9.17 0.77
C GLN A 8 13.63 -8.18 1.76
N THR A 9 14.94 -8.31 2.00
CA THR A 9 15.68 -7.33 2.79
C THR A 9 16.08 -6.14 1.94
N VAL A 10 15.77 -4.93 2.40
CA VAL A 10 16.06 -3.68 1.71
C VAL A 10 16.84 -2.69 2.59
N ASN A 11 17.49 -1.73 1.94
CA ASN A 11 18.16 -0.64 2.64
C ASN A 11 17.16 0.44 3.11
N MET A 12 17.63 1.39 3.93
CA MET A 12 16.77 2.44 4.49
C MET A 12 16.16 3.38 3.44
N ALA A 13 16.86 3.65 2.34
CA ALA A 13 16.36 4.52 1.28
C ALA A 13 15.22 3.85 0.51
N GLU A 14 15.37 2.57 0.18
CA GLU A 14 14.33 1.73 -0.43
C GLU A 14 13.12 1.60 0.52
N TYR A 15 13.36 1.37 1.81
CA TYR A 15 12.30 1.25 2.80
C TYR A 15 11.45 2.53 2.89
N ARG A 16 12.10 3.70 2.98
CA ARG A 16 11.40 5.01 2.98
C ARG A 16 10.74 5.33 1.65
N SER A 17 11.35 4.91 0.53
CA SER A 17 10.74 5.05 -0.80
C SER A 17 9.47 4.23 -0.89
N CYS A 18 9.44 3.02 -0.32
CA CYS A 18 8.24 2.20 -0.23
C CYS A 18 7.14 2.90 0.58
N ILE A 19 7.46 3.46 1.76
CA ILE A 19 6.49 4.25 2.56
C ILE A 19 5.90 5.39 1.73
N THR A 20 6.75 6.13 1.02
CA THR A 20 6.33 7.23 0.15
C THR A 20 5.39 6.73 -0.95
N LEU A 21 5.75 5.60 -1.60
CA LEU A 21 4.95 5.00 -2.65
C LEU A 21 3.57 4.57 -2.16
N LEU A 22 3.48 3.96 -0.98
CA LEU A 22 2.20 3.57 -0.37
C LEU A 22 1.27 4.77 -0.17
N ASN A 23 1.81 5.90 0.31
CA ASN A 23 1.07 7.15 0.45
C ASN A 23 0.63 7.72 -0.91
N VAL A 24 1.49 7.68 -1.93
CA VAL A 24 1.14 8.12 -3.29
C VAL A 24 -0.02 7.30 -3.85
N TYR A 25 -0.04 5.99 -3.62
CA TYR A 25 -1.18 5.16 -4.04
C TYR A 25 -2.46 5.51 -3.29
N GLN A 26 -2.37 5.84 -2.01
CA GLN A 26 -3.52 6.29 -1.23
C GLN A 26 -4.11 7.57 -1.84
N ASP A 27 -3.28 8.59 -2.05
CA ASP A 27 -3.73 9.88 -2.59
C ASP A 27 -4.33 9.72 -4.00
N ALA A 28 -3.69 8.88 -4.83
CA ALA A 28 -4.15 8.61 -6.18
C ALA A 28 -5.56 8.02 -6.24
N LEU A 29 -6.01 7.24 -5.25
CA LEU A 29 -7.38 6.68 -5.23
C LEU A 29 -8.46 7.76 -5.12
N TYR A 30 -8.15 8.85 -4.42
CA TYR A 30 -9.06 9.98 -4.23
C TYR A 30 -8.99 11.00 -5.38
N GLY A 31 -7.86 11.07 -6.10
CA GLY A 31 -7.66 11.96 -7.24
C GLY A 31 -8.14 11.45 -8.60
N CYS A 32 -8.70 10.24 -8.69
CA CYS A 32 -9.14 9.64 -9.97
C CYS A 32 -10.31 10.38 -10.60
N CYS A 33 -10.28 10.54 -11.92
CA CYS A 33 -11.32 11.27 -12.68
C CYS A 33 -12.58 10.42 -12.94
N ASN A 34 -12.47 9.09 -12.87
CA ASN A 34 -13.58 8.17 -13.08
C ASN A 34 -13.37 6.83 -12.34
N ASN A 35 -14.43 6.02 -12.29
CA ASN A 35 -14.43 4.76 -11.57
C ASN A 35 -13.50 3.71 -12.19
N VAL A 36 -13.37 3.66 -13.52
CA VAL A 36 -12.48 2.71 -14.21
C VAL A 36 -11.01 2.97 -13.85
N GLU A 37 -10.61 4.24 -13.83
CA GLU A 37 -9.28 4.64 -13.38
C GLU A 37 -9.09 4.24 -11.91
N ARG A 38 -10.05 4.56 -11.04
CA ARG A 38 -9.98 4.22 -9.61
C ARG A 38 -9.85 2.72 -9.39
N GLN A 39 -10.60 1.91 -10.13
CA GLN A 39 -10.51 0.45 -10.11
C GLN A 39 -9.10 -0.03 -10.50
N SER A 40 -8.56 0.47 -11.62
CA SER A 40 -7.21 0.14 -12.07
C SER A 40 -6.14 0.52 -11.03
N ARG A 41 -6.27 1.70 -10.42
CA ARG A 41 -5.39 2.18 -9.35
C ARG A 41 -5.53 1.31 -8.10
N CYS A 42 -6.74 0.87 -7.75
CA CYS A 42 -7.01 -0.02 -6.63
C CYS A 42 -6.30 -1.37 -6.80
N THR A 43 -6.37 -1.97 -7.99
CA THR A 43 -5.61 -3.20 -8.30
C THR A 43 -4.10 -3.00 -8.15
N ARG A 44 -3.57 -1.87 -8.64
CA ARG A 44 -2.13 -1.56 -8.49
C ARG A 44 -1.74 -1.35 -7.03
N ALA A 45 -2.57 -0.63 -6.26
CA ALA A 45 -2.36 -0.40 -4.83
C ALA A 45 -2.37 -1.70 -4.03
N LEU A 46 -3.29 -2.63 -4.33
CA LEU A 46 -3.33 -3.97 -3.74
C LEU A 46 -2.05 -4.76 -4.00
N ASN A 47 -1.55 -4.76 -5.24
CA ASN A 47 -0.29 -5.43 -5.58
C ASN A 47 0.89 -4.85 -4.81
N GLN A 48 0.95 -3.52 -4.69
CA GLN A 48 2.02 -2.83 -3.97
C GLN A 48 1.96 -3.12 -2.47
N LEU A 49 0.77 -3.13 -1.88
CA LEU A 49 0.56 -3.52 -0.49
C LEU A 49 0.97 -4.99 -0.25
N SER A 50 0.62 -5.88 -1.19
CA SER A 50 1.02 -7.29 -1.13
C SER A 50 2.53 -7.46 -1.19
N ASN A 51 3.22 -6.71 -2.05
CA ASN A 51 4.68 -6.73 -2.14
C ASN A 51 5.32 -6.15 -0.88
N ALA A 52 4.75 -5.07 -0.34
CA ALA A 52 5.25 -4.40 0.85
C ALA A 52 5.26 -5.32 2.08
N LYS A 53 4.28 -6.24 2.22
CA LYS A 53 4.26 -7.21 3.34
C LYS A 53 5.52 -8.05 3.48
N TRP A 54 6.26 -8.24 2.39
CA TRP A 54 7.48 -9.04 2.37
C TRP A 54 8.75 -8.18 2.56
N LEU A 55 8.63 -6.85 2.67
CA LEU A 55 9.77 -5.96 2.85
C LEU A 55 10.21 -5.92 4.31
N HIS A 56 11.50 -6.13 4.52
CA HIS A 56 12.15 -5.98 5.81
C HIS A 56 13.38 -5.07 5.69
N CYS A 57 13.59 -4.20 6.67
CA CYS A 57 14.80 -3.38 6.74
C CYS A 57 15.46 -3.54 8.10
N HIS A 58 16.65 -4.16 8.13
CA HIS A 58 17.38 -4.43 9.38
C HIS A 58 17.76 -3.16 10.16
N ARG A 59 17.89 -2.02 9.46
CA ARG A 59 18.28 -0.73 10.05
C ARG A 59 17.08 0.15 10.42
N ALA A 60 15.86 -0.29 10.15
CA ALA A 60 14.67 0.45 10.54
C ALA A 60 14.50 0.42 12.06
N ASN A 61 14.36 1.59 12.67
CA ASN A 61 14.00 1.69 14.07
C ASN A 61 12.47 1.56 14.25
N SER A 62 12.00 1.51 15.49
CA SER A 62 10.58 1.38 15.79
C SER A 62 9.70 2.47 15.17
N ALA A 63 10.20 3.71 15.03
CA ALA A 63 9.43 4.78 14.40
C ALA A 63 9.31 4.60 12.88
N ASP A 64 10.36 4.11 12.22
CA ASP A 64 10.31 3.77 10.79
C ASP A 64 9.32 2.62 10.54
N VAL A 65 9.35 1.59 11.38
CA VAL A 65 8.40 0.46 11.33
C VAL A 65 6.95 0.95 11.55
N GLN A 66 6.70 1.78 12.56
CA GLN A 66 5.37 2.34 12.82
C GLN A 66 4.84 3.15 11.64
N ARG A 67 5.70 3.97 10.99
CA ARG A 67 5.30 4.72 9.79
C ARG A 67 4.95 3.80 8.63
N PHE A 68 5.72 2.73 8.44
CA PHE A 68 5.46 1.75 7.40
C PHE A 68 4.16 0.99 7.63
N GLU A 69 3.92 0.51 8.85
CA GLU A 69 2.66 -0.14 9.24
C GLU A 69 1.47 0.81 9.11
N SER A 70 1.64 2.07 9.48
CA SER A 70 0.62 3.11 9.33
C SER A 70 0.29 3.33 7.86
N ALA A 71 1.29 3.48 6.98
CA ALA A 71 1.09 3.67 5.55
C ALA A 71 0.37 2.46 4.93
N CYS A 72 0.78 1.24 5.29
CA CYS A 72 0.10 0.02 4.86
C CYS A 72 -1.38 0.00 5.29
N ARG A 73 -1.67 0.37 6.53
CA ARG A 73 -3.03 0.39 7.09
C ARG A 73 -3.91 1.45 6.44
N CYS A 74 -3.40 2.66 6.26
CA CYS A 74 -4.12 3.75 5.61
C CYS A 74 -4.42 3.43 4.15
N LEU A 75 -3.47 2.84 3.41
CA LEU A 75 -3.71 2.39 2.05
C LEU A 75 -4.77 1.29 2.00
N LEU A 76 -4.70 0.28 2.88
CA LEU A 76 -5.69 -0.80 2.94
C LEU A 76 -7.10 -0.26 3.24
N GLN A 77 -7.23 0.67 4.18
CA GLN A 77 -8.50 1.33 4.48
C GLN A 77 -9.04 2.09 3.26
N SER A 78 -8.17 2.77 2.53
CA SER A 78 -8.54 3.52 1.32
C SER A 78 -8.99 2.58 0.20
N ILE A 79 -8.29 1.45 0.01
CA ILE A 79 -8.68 0.37 -0.91
C ILE A 79 -10.06 -0.18 -0.54
N ASN A 80 -10.31 -0.45 0.75
CA ASN A 80 -11.60 -0.99 1.21
C ASN A 80 -12.76 0.00 1.09
N ARG A 81 -12.46 1.28 0.86
CA ARG A 81 -13.46 2.31 0.52
C ARG A 81 -13.70 2.42 -0.99
N VAL A 82 -13.12 1.55 -1.82
CA VAL A 82 -13.36 1.49 -3.26
C VAL A 82 -14.15 0.22 -3.57
N SER A 83 -15.31 0.36 -4.20
CA SER A 83 -16.12 -0.77 -4.64
C SER A 83 -15.41 -1.55 -5.77
N PRO A 84 -15.85 -2.78 -6.08
CA PRO A 84 -15.35 -3.53 -7.23
C PRO A 84 -15.47 -2.76 -8.56
N GLU A 85 -16.50 -1.92 -8.70
CA GLU A 85 -16.76 -1.06 -9.86
C GLU A 85 -15.95 0.24 -9.83
N GLY A 86 -15.18 0.48 -8.76
CA GLY A 86 -14.35 1.66 -8.58
C GLY A 86 -15.05 2.85 -7.94
N GLN A 87 -16.24 2.70 -7.35
CA GLN A 87 -16.94 3.78 -6.65
C GLN A 87 -16.37 4.01 -5.24
N LEU A 88 -16.35 5.26 -4.76
CA LEU A 88 -16.02 5.51 -3.35
C LEU A 88 -17.22 5.16 -2.47
N ILE A 89 -16.99 4.26 -1.53
CA ILE A 89 -17.95 3.88 -0.49
C ILE A 89 -17.66 4.79 0.70
N CYS A 90 -18.55 5.72 0.98
CA CYS A 90 -18.54 6.43 2.26
C CYS A 90 -18.86 5.39 3.34
N ALA A 91 -17.94 5.18 4.28
CA ALA A 91 -18.31 4.51 5.52
C ALA A 91 -19.37 5.39 6.19
N ALA A 92 -20.56 4.81 6.43
CA ALA A 92 -21.63 5.43 7.18
C ALA A 92 -21.20 5.72 8.63
#